data_AF-A0A494VLT9-F1
#
_entry.id   AF-A0A494VLT9-F1
#
_cell.length_a   1.000
_cell.length_b   1.000
_cell.length_c   1.000
_cell.angle_alpha   90.00
_cell.angle_beta   90.00
_cell.angle_gamma   90.00
#
_symmetry.space_group_name_H-M   'P 1'
#
loop_
_entity.id
_entity.type
_entity.pdbx_description
1 polymer ?
#
loop_
_entity_poly.entity_id
_entity_poly.type
_entity_poly.pdbx_seq_one_letter_code
_entity_poly.pdbx_strand_id
1 'polypeptide(L)'
;MPTPDLTNIETLLKEEYFHLQNTIESFDSKSITIKAWSISGSLVVMGAGFTDKGSNELFLVASFASLLFWYIEGIWKAFQQSFYDRVYTIEDHFNAEIKKPIQPLQLSHFWSKRWHGKYKKGTFKVLFWPHVMLPHVFVFLGGIAIYLLATYHIINLRANI
;
A
#
# COMPACT_ATOMS: atom_id res chain seq x y z
N MET A 1 45.93 -7.35 5.40
CA MET A 1 44.77 -7.10 4.53
C MET A 1 44.74 -5.61 4.23
N PRO A 2 44.57 -5.18 2.97
CA PRO A 2 44.41 -3.75 2.69
C PRO A 2 43.12 -3.27 3.35
N THR A 3 43.21 -2.15 4.08
CA THR A 3 42.03 -1.46 4.59
C THR A 3 41.14 -1.11 3.40
N PRO A 4 39.85 -1.48 3.41
CA PRO A 4 38.94 -1.02 2.37
C PRO A 4 39.02 0.51 2.35
N ASP A 5 39.17 1.08 1.16
CA ASP A 5 39.11 2.52 0.97
C ASP A 5 37.74 3.00 1.50
N LEU A 6 37.73 3.59 2.70
CA LEU A 6 36.50 4.01 3.39
C LEU A 6 35.69 4.98 2.52
N THR A 7 36.38 5.77 1.70
CA THR A 7 35.82 6.67 0.69
C THR A 7 34.97 5.92 -0.36
N ASN A 8 35.37 4.70 -0.72
CA ASN A 8 34.63 3.85 -1.65
C ASN A 8 33.35 3.30 -1.01
N ILE A 9 33.44 2.81 0.24
CA ILE A 9 32.28 2.28 0.97
C ILE A 9 31.23 3.38 1.19
N GLU A 10 31.65 4.56 1.64
CA GLU A 10 30.74 5.70 1.84
C GLU A 10 30.08 6.14 0.53
N THR A 11 30.82 6.11 -0.58
CA THR A 11 30.26 6.41 -1.91
C THR A 11 29.19 5.38 -2.30
N LEU A 12 29.47 4.09 -2.16
CA LEU A 12 28.51 3.02 -2.47
C LEU A 12 27.26 3.08 -1.56
N LEU A 13 27.43 3.44 -0.29
CA LEU A 13 26.30 3.60 0.64
C LEU A 13 25.43 4.81 0.28
N LYS A 14 26.04 5.92 -0.15
CA LYS A 14 25.31 7.09 -0.64
C LYS A 14 24.53 6.78 -1.90
N GLU A 15 25.11 6.04 -2.85
CA GLU A 15 24.41 5.58 -4.05
C GLU A 15 23.25 4.64 -3.71
N GLU A 16 23.47 3.68 -2.80
CA GLU A 16 22.42 2.80 -2.30
C GLU A 16 21.29 3.59 -1.63
N TYR A 17 21.62 4.61 -0.83
CA TYR A 17 20.66 5.48 -0.16
C TYR A 17 19.76 6.22 -1.16
N PHE A 18 20.34 6.84 -2.19
CA PHE A 18 19.53 7.52 -3.22
C PHE A 18 18.68 6.54 -4.02
N HIS A 19 19.21 5.36 -4.33
CA HIS A 19 18.42 4.31 -4.98
C HIS A 19 17.24 3.85 -4.11
N LEU A 20 17.45 3.70 -2.80
CA LEU A 20 16.40 3.39 -1.82
C LEU A 20 15.33 4.48 -1.76
N GLN A 21 15.72 5.75 -1.71
CA GLN A 21 14.77 6.87 -1.73
C GLN A 21 13.89 6.84 -2.98
N ASN A 22 14.50 6.74 -4.16
CA ASN A 22 13.77 6.63 -5.43
C ASN A 22 12.83 5.41 -5.45
N THR A 23 13.29 4.29 -4.90
CA THR A 23 12.48 3.07 -4.80
C THR A 23 11.26 3.31 -3.91
N ILE A 24 11.43 3.90 -2.72
CA ILE A 24 10.37 4.22 -1.77
C ILE A 24 9.36 5.20 -2.38
N GLU A 25 9.83 6.27 -3.04
CA GLU A 25 8.96 7.23 -3.74
C GLU A 25 8.14 6.56 -4.84
N SER A 26 8.72 5.59 -5.55
CA SER A 26 7.99 4.81 -6.56
C SER A 26 6.86 3.97 -5.93
N PHE A 27 7.02 3.48 -4.69
CA PHE A 27 5.95 2.79 -3.97
C PHE A 27 4.81 3.75 -3.64
N ASP A 28 5.11 4.98 -3.20
CA ASP A 28 4.10 5.99 -2.89
C ASP A 28 3.30 6.40 -4.13
N SER A 29 3.97 6.65 -5.25
CA SER A 29 3.31 6.93 -6.54
C SER A 29 2.32 5.82 -6.93
N LYS A 30 2.75 4.56 -6.81
CA LYS A 30 1.88 3.40 -7.10
C LYS A 30 0.73 3.26 -6.11
N SER A 31 0.94 3.59 -4.83
CA SER A 31 -0.12 3.60 -3.82
C SER A 31 -1.22 4.61 -4.18
N ILE A 32 -0.85 5.80 -4.68
CA ILE A 32 -1.81 6.79 -5.20
C ILE A 32 -2.59 6.20 -6.39
N THR A 33 -1.92 5.54 -7.33
CA THR A 33 -2.58 4.89 -8.48
C THR A 33 -3.57 3.80 -8.04
N ILE A 34 -3.19 2.96 -7.07
CA ILE A 34 -4.04 1.90 -6.51
C ILE A 34 -5.32 2.49 -5.90
N LYS A 35 -5.20 3.58 -5.12
CA LYS A 35 -6.37 4.30 -4.56
C LYS A 35 -7.27 4.84 -5.66
N ALA A 36 -6.68 5.48 -6.68
CA ALA A 36 -7.43 6.06 -7.78
C ALA A 36 -8.24 5.01 -8.53
N TRP A 37 -7.62 3.87 -8.88
CA TRP A 37 -8.30 2.76 -9.56
C TRP A 37 -9.33 2.05 -8.68
N SER A 38 -9.06 1.93 -7.38
CA SER A 38 -10.03 1.38 -6.43
C SER A 38 -11.31 2.21 -6.41
N ILE A 39 -11.19 3.52 -6.23
CA ILE A 39 -12.34 4.42 -6.14
C ILE A 39 -13.06 4.49 -7.49
N SER A 40 -12.34 4.78 -8.58
CA SER A 40 -12.97 4.94 -9.89
C SER A 40 -13.64 3.66 -10.38
N GLY A 41 -12.95 2.51 -10.32
CA GLY A 41 -13.49 1.22 -10.74
C GLY A 41 -14.70 0.81 -9.92
N SER A 42 -14.64 0.96 -8.60
CA SER A 42 -15.76 0.61 -7.73
C SER A 42 -16.96 1.53 -7.91
N LEU A 43 -16.74 2.84 -8.13
CA LEU A 43 -17.82 3.79 -8.41
C LEU A 43 -18.49 3.54 -9.76
N VAL A 44 -17.74 3.12 -10.78
CA VAL A 44 -18.32 2.73 -12.09
C VAL A 44 -19.26 1.53 -11.90
N VAL A 45 -18.80 0.49 -11.19
CA VAL A 45 -19.63 -0.69 -10.91
C VAL A 45 -20.85 -0.32 -10.06
N MET A 46 -20.66 0.51 -9.04
CA MET A 46 -21.74 1.01 -8.19
C MET A 46 -22.77 1.83 -8.99
N GLY A 47 -22.31 2.72 -9.86
CA GLY A 47 -23.15 3.51 -10.77
C GLY A 47 -23.96 2.63 -11.72
N ALA A 48 -23.38 1.56 -12.24
CA ALA A 48 -24.10 0.59 -13.06
C ALA A 48 -25.26 -0.10 -12.30
N GLY A 49 -25.11 -0.30 -10.98
CA GLY A 49 -26.18 -0.80 -10.09
C GLY A 49 -27.40 0.11 -9.99
N PHE A 50 -27.24 1.42 -10.23
CA PHE A 50 -28.33 2.41 -10.22
C PHE A 50 -29.06 2.53 -11.56
N THR A 51 -28.59 1.87 -12.63
CA THR A 51 -29.26 1.93 -13.93
C THR A 51 -30.51 1.04 -13.95
N ASP A 52 -31.44 1.30 -14.88
CA ASP A 52 -32.68 0.50 -15.03
C ASP A 52 -32.41 -0.99 -15.25
N LYS A 53 -31.30 -1.31 -15.93
CA LYS A 53 -30.83 -2.68 -16.21
C LYS A 53 -29.87 -3.21 -15.15
N GLY A 54 -29.54 -2.39 -14.14
CA GLY A 54 -28.63 -2.76 -13.06
C GLY A 54 -29.21 -3.84 -12.17
N SER A 55 -28.34 -4.49 -11.40
CA SER A 55 -28.72 -5.47 -10.38
C SER A 55 -28.18 -5.03 -9.02
N ASN A 56 -28.88 -5.35 -7.94
CA ASN A 56 -28.45 -4.93 -6.59
C ASN A 56 -27.10 -5.57 -6.22
N GLU A 57 -26.80 -6.75 -6.78
CA GLU A 57 -25.55 -7.48 -6.59
C GLU A 57 -24.32 -6.68 -7.06
N LEU A 58 -24.48 -5.72 -8.00
CA LEU A 58 -23.39 -4.84 -8.42
C LEU A 58 -22.83 -4.00 -7.26
N PHE A 59 -23.65 -3.67 -6.26
CA PHE A 59 -23.16 -2.99 -5.06
C PHE A 59 -22.23 -3.87 -4.22
N LEU A 60 -22.51 -5.18 -4.15
CA LEU A 60 -21.61 -6.15 -3.50
C LEU A 60 -20.33 -6.35 -4.31
N VAL A 61 -20.41 -6.36 -5.64
CA VAL A 61 -19.22 -6.42 -6.51
C VAL A 61 -18.33 -5.20 -6.28
N ALA A 62 -18.91 -4.00 -6.20
CA ALA A 62 -18.16 -2.78 -5.88
C ALA A 62 -17.51 -2.83 -4.49
N SER A 63 -18.23 -3.31 -3.47
CA SER A 63 -17.68 -3.50 -2.12
C SER A 63 -16.53 -4.51 -2.12
N PHE A 64 -16.70 -5.66 -2.78
CA PHE A 64 -15.67 -6.68 -2.83
C PHE A 64 -14.43 -6.21 -3.58
N ALA A 65 -14.60 -5.50 -4.70
CA ALA A 65 -13.49 -4.89 -5.43
C ALA A 65 -12.71 -3.92 -4.52
N SER A 66 -13.41 -3.04 -3.80
CA SER A 66 -12.79 -2.12 -2.84
C SER A 66 -11.99 -2.84 -1.75
N LEU A 67 -12.52 -3.94 -1.21
CA LEU A 67 -11.84 -4.77 -0.22
C LEU A 67 -10.55 -5.41 -0.78
N LEU A 68 -10.56 -5.88 -2.03
CA LEU A 68 -9.36 -6.42 -2.68
C LEU A 68 -8.30 -5.35 -2.89
N PHE A 69 -8.70 -4.16 -3.33
CA PHE A 69 -7.77 -3.03 -3.49
C PHE A 69 -7.17 -2.60 -2.15
N TRP A 70 -7.98 -2.59 -1.07
CA TRP A 70 -7.49 -2.33 0.28
C TRP A 70 -6.41 -3.33 0.68
N TYR A 71 -6.65 -4.62 0.44
CA TYR A 71 -5.69 -5.67 0.72
C TYR A 71 -4.37 -5.50 -0.06
N ILE A 72 -4.48 -5.22 -1.36
CA ILE A 72 -3.33 -4.97 -2.24
C ILE A 72 -2.52 -3.76 -1.75
N GLU A 73 -3.18 -2.65 -1.39
CA GLU A 73 -2.50 -1.46 -0.89
C GLU A 73 -1.76 -1.75 0.42
N GLY A 74 -2.36 -2.50 1.34
CA GLY A 74 -1.70 -2.87 2.59
C GLY A 74 -0.46 -3.73 2.37
N ILE A 75 -0.49 -4.68 1.43
CA ILE A 75 0.70 -5.44 1.01
C ILE A 75 1.75 -4.50 0.44
N TRP A 76 1.33 -3.57 -0.43
CA TRP A 76 2.23 -2.60 -1.06
C TRP A 76 2.96 -1.73 -0.03
N LYS A 77 2.23 -1.23 0.97
CA LYS A 77 2.78 -0.46 2.09
C LYS A 77 3.68 -1.30 3.01
N ALA A 78 3.35 -2.56 3.25
CA ALA A 78 4.20 -3.45 4.03
C ALA A 78 5.53 -3.75 3.29
N PHE A 79 5.51 -3.85 1.96
CA PHE A 79 6.71 -3.95 1.14
C PHE A 79 7.55 -2.68 1.20
N GLN A 80 6.94 -1.50 1.09
CA GLN A 80 7.61 -0.20 1.25
C GLN A 80 8.32 -0.13 2.61
N GLN A 81 7.65 -0.58 3.69
CA GLN A 81 8.22 -0.53 5.04
C GLN A 81 9.49 -1.37 5.23
N SER A 82 9.68 -2.40 4.41
CA SER A 82 10.87 -3.24 4.47
C SER A 82 12.13 -2.52 3.97
N PHE A 83 11.99 -1.44 3.19
CA PHE A 83 13.11 -0.63 2.71
C PHE A 83 13.57 0.43 3.73
N TYR A 84 12.66 1.01 4.53
CA TYR A 84 13.01 2.04 5.52
C TYR A 84 14.02 1.54 6.57
N ASP A 85 13.97 0.27 6.97
CA ASP A 85 14.95 -0.29 7.91
C ASP A 85 16.40 -0.17 7.39
N ARG A 86 16.60 -0.29 6.06
CA ARG A 86 17.93 -0.14 5.45
C ARG A 86 18.33 1.33 5.34
N VAL A 87 17.37 2.21 5.03
CA VAL A 87 17.57 3.67 5.04
C VAL A 87 18.11 4.11 6.41
N TYR A 88 17.42 3.75 7.50
CA TYR A 88 17.87 4.07 8.87
C TYR A 88 19.24 3.48 9.20
N THR A 89 19.55 2.28 8.69
CA THR A 89 20.87 1.66 8.91
C THR A 89 21.99 2.46 8.23
N ILE A 90 21.73 3.04 7.06
CA ILE A 90 22.69 3.90 6.35
C ILE A 90 22.80 5.26 7.06
N GLU A 91 21.68 5.85 7.47
CA GLU A 91 21.66 7.11 8.23
C GLU A 91 22.44 6.98 9.55
N ASP A 92 22.24 5.90 10.30
CA ASP A 92 23.01 5.58 11.51
C ASP A 92 24.51 5.54 11.21
N HIS A 93 24.93 4.93 10.10
CA HIS A 93 26.35 4.83 9.73
C HIS A 93 27.00 6.20 9.47
N PHE A 94 26.28 7.13 8.84
CA PHE A 94 26.75 8.49 8.60
C PHE A 94 26.59 9.41 9.82
N ASN A 95 25.83 9.00 10.82
CA ASN A 95 25.74 9.70 12.09
C ASN A 95 27.05 9.54 12.88
N ALA A 96 27.68 10.66 13.23
CA ALA A 96 28.96 10.71 13.92
C ALA A 96 28.95 10.01 15.30
N GLU A 97 27.78 9.90 15.94
CA GLU A 97 27.64 9.28 17.26
C GLU A 97 27.46 7.75 17.20
N ILE A 98 27.03 7.20 16.07
CA ILE A 98 26.62 5.79 15.92
C ILE A 98 27.30 5.15 14.70
N LYS A 99 28.64 5.26 14.60
CA LYS A 99 29.39 4.61 13.51
C LYS A 99 29.39 3.08 13.65
N LYS A 100 28.34 2.44 13.14
CA LYS A 100 28.25 0.99 13.00
C LYS A 100 28.89 0.57 11.67
N PRO A 101 29.78 -0.43 11.64
CA PRO A 101 30.29 -0.95 10.38
C PRO A 101 29.15 -1.65 9.63
N ILE A 102 28.90 -1.22 8.39
CA ILE A 102 27.89 -1.82 7.51
C ILE A 102 28.50 -2.12 6.15
N GLN A 103 28.02 -3.17 5.50
CA GLN A 103 28.41 -3.50 4.13
C GLN A 103 27.44 -2.84 3.14
N PRO A 104 27.93 -2.21 2.06
CA PRO A 104 27.08 -1.64 1.01
C PRO A 104 26.46 -2.70 0.11
N LEU A 105 25.48 -2.31 -0.70
CA LEU A 105 24.86 -3.10 -1.77
C LEU A 105 24.18 -4.39 -1.28
N GLN A 106 23.60 -4.36 -0.07
CA GLN A 106 22.93 -5.51 0.55
C GLN A 106 21.39 -5.47 0.43
N LEU A 107 20.87 -4.66 -0.50
CA LEU A 107 19.45 -4.34 -0.63
C LEU A 107 18.52 -5.56 -0.60
N SER A 108 18.70 -6.51 -1.52
CA SER A 108 17.82 -7.67 -1.66
C SER A 108 17.87 -8.59 -0.44
N HIS A 109 19.06 -8.78 0.15
CA HIS A 109 19.23 -9.58 1.35
C HIS A 109 18.52 -8.94 2.56
N PHE A 110 18.76 -7.64 2.79
CA PHE A 110 18.11 -6.90 3.87
C PHE A 110 16.60 -6.90 3.71
N TRP A 111 16.10 -6.52 2.53
CA TRP A 111 14.68 -6.47 2.26
C TRP A 111 14.01 -7.83 2.47
N SER A 112 14.56 -8.90 1.90
CA SER A 112 13.98 -10.25 2.00
C SER A 112 13.92 -10.72 3.46
N LYS A 113 14.99 -10.49 4.23
CA LYS A 113 15.04 -10.82 5.65
C LYS A 113 13.97 -10.05 6.44
N ARG A 114 13.79 -8.76 6.17
CA ARG A 114 12.80 -7.91 6.87
C ARG A 114 11.36 -8.26 6.48
N TRP A 115 11.12 -8.49 5.19
CA TRP A 115 9.83 -8.94 4.67
C TRP A 115 9.39 -10.25 5.34
N HIS A 116 10.21 -11.31 5.25
CA HIS A 116 9.85 -12.63 5.78
C HIS A 116 9.83 -12.70 7.32
N GLY A 117 10.51 -11.78 8.01
CA GLY A 117 10.53 -11.73 9.48
C GLY A 117 9.41 -10.88 10.08
N LYS A 118 9.55 -9.56 9.97
CA LYS A 118 8.75 -8.56 10.72
C LYS A 118 7.52 -8.11 9.94
N TYR A 119 7.70 -7.79 8.65
CA TYR A 119 6.68 -7.06 7.90
C TYR A 119 5.59 -7.95 7.31
N LYS A 120 5.89 -9.20 6.90
CA LYS A 120 4.86 -10.18 6.49
C LYS A 120 3.83 -10.45 7.60
N LYS A 121 4.27 -10.49 8.86
CA LYS A 121 3.38 -10.63 10.03
C LYS A 121 2.71 -9.31 10.41
N GLY A 122 3.38 -8.19 10.13
CA GLY A 122 2.90 -6.83 10.39
C GLY A 122 1.93 -6.27 9.36
N THR A 123 1.74 -6.92 8.20
CA THR A 123 0.85 -6.47 7.11
C THR A 123 -0.56 -6.18 7.60
N PHE A 124 -1.06 -6.97 8.56
CA PHE A 124 -2.38 -6.73 9.15
C PHE A 124 -2.46 -5.36 9.82
N LYS A 125 -1.42 -4.91 10.53
CA LYS A 125 -1.40 -3.58 11.16
C LYS A 125 -1.37 -2.44 10.14
N VAL A 126 -0.66 -2.65 9.03
CA VAL A 126 -0.54 -1.67 7.95
C VAL A 126 -1.87 -1.44 7.23
N LEU A 127 -2.68 -2.50 7.08
CA LEU A 127 -4.03 -2.39 6.50
C LEU A 127 -4.90 -1.37 7.25
N PHE A 128 -4.79 -1.29 8.58
CA PHE A 128 -5.60 -0.39 9.40
C PHE A 128 -4.99 1.00 9.61
N TRP A 129 -3.92 1.36 8.89
CA TRP A 129 -3.46 2.74 8.89
C TRP A 129 -4.53 3.66 8.29
N PRO A 130 -4.88 4.80 8.91
CA PRO A 130 -6.00 5.62 8.47
C PRO A 130 -5.94 5.98 6.99
N HIS A 131 -4.78 6.40 6.49
CA HIS A 131 -4.61 6.77 5.09
C HIS A 131 -4.72 5.58 4.12
N VAL A 132 -4.46 4.35 4.57
CA VAL A 132 -4.65 3.11 3.78
C VAL A 132 -6.11 2.69 3.82
N MET A 133 -6.71 2.63 5.01
CA MET A 133 -8.05 2.11 5.24
C MET A 133 -9.18 3.01 4.72
N LEU A 134 -9.13 4.30 5.05
CA LEU A 134 -10.25 5.23 4.85
C LEU A 134 -10.82 5.27 3.42
N PRO A 135 -9.99 5.37 2.34
CA PRO A 135 -10.55 5.45 0.99
C PRO A 135 -11.34 4.18 0.59
N HIS A 136 -10.92 3.01 1.05
CA HIS A 136 -11.58 1.75 0.70
C HIS A 136 -12.79 1.46 1.59
N VAL A 137 -12.68 1.73 2.89
CA VAL A 137 -13.79 1.48 3.83
C VAL A 137 -15.03 2.28 3.45
N PHE A 138 -14.88 3.52 2.97
CA PHE A 138 -16.01 4.32 2.52
C PHE A 138 -16.79 3.64 1.38
N VAL A 139 -16.08 3.16 0.36
CA VAL A 139 -16.68 2.47 -0.78
C VAL A 139 -17.25 1.11 -0.38
N PHE A 140 -16.51 0.35 0.44
CA PHE A 140 -16.92 -0.96 0.95
C PHE A 140 -18.23 -0.86 1.74
N LEU A 141 -18.30 0.02 2.74
CA LEU A 141 -19.49 0.23 3.55
C LEU A 141 -20.63 0.86 2.74
N GLY A 142 -20.32 1.78 1.83
CA GLY A 142 -21.30 2.39 0.95
C GLY A 142 -22.02 1.36 0.07
N GLY A 143 -21.28 0.46 -0.59
CA GLY A 143 -21.87 -0.61 -1.39
C GLY A 143 -22.71 -1.59 -0.56
N ILE A 144 -22.25 -1.97 0.63
CA ILE A 144 -23.03 -2.84 1.54
C ILE A 144 -24.33 -2.13 1.98
N ALA A 145 -24.23 -0.86 2.39
CA ALA A 145 -25.40 -0.10 2.83
C ALA A 145 -26.43 0.01 1.71
N ILE A 146 -26.02 0.39 0.50
CA ILE A 146 -26.91 0.51 -0.66
C ILE A 146 -27.55 -0.85 -0.99
N TYR A 147 -26.77 -1.93 -1.01
CA TYR A 147 -27.28 -3.28 -1.25
C TYR A 147 -28.39 -3.66 -0.25
N LEU A 148 -28.17 -3.44 1.04
CA LEU A 148 -29.15 -3.77 2.08
C LEU A 148 -30.40 -2.90 1.95
N LEU A 149 -30.24 -1.59 1.79
CA LEU A 149 -31.37 -0.67 1.64
C LEU A 149 -32.23 -1.01 0.42
N ALA A 150 -31.60 -1.38 -0.71
CA ALA A 150 -32.29 -1.77 -1.93
C ALA A 150 -32.98 -3.14 -1.80
N THR A 151 -32.32 -4.11 -1.17
CA THR A 151 -32.85 -5.47 -0.95
C THR A 151 -34.03 -5.48 0.02
N TYR A 152 -34.01 -4.63 1.05
CA TYR A 152 -35.12 -4.47 2.00
C TYR A 152 -36.19 -3.47 1.54
N HIS A 153 -36.14 -3.01 0.28
CA HIS A 153 -37.09 -2.06 -0.29
C HIS A 153 -37.23 -0.73 0.50
N ILE A 154 -36.21 -0.35 1.27
CA ILE A 154 -36.15 0.96 1.95
C ILE A 154 -35.92 2.06 0.91
N ILE A 155 -35.13 1.76 -0.11
CA ILE A 155 -34.98 2.59 -1.31
C ILE A 155 -35.47 1.81 -2.51
N ASN A 156 -36.22 2.47 -3.38
CA ASN A 156 -36.64 1.89 -4.65
C ASN A 156 -35.81 2.48 -5.77
N LEU A 157 -34.81 1.72 -6.21
CA LEU A 157 -33.84 2.17 -7.22
C LEU A 157 -34.42 2.21 -8.64
N ARG A 158 -35.65 1.69 -8.84
CA ARG A 158 -36.26 1.51 -10.17
C ARG A 158 -37.74 1.94 -10.21
N ALA A 159 -38.18 2.78 -9.27
CA ALA A 159 -39.59 3.17 -9.13
C ALA A 159 -40.11 4.17 -10.18
N ASN A 160 -39.23 4.82 -10.94
CA ASN A 160 -39.60 5.98 -11.74
C ASN A 160 -39.32 5.75 -13.24
N ILE A 161 -40.02 4.77 -13.84
CA ILE A 161 -40.64 4.84 -15.19
C ILE A 161 -41.90 3.96 -15.16
#